data_AF-A0A931X9G2-F1
#
_entry.id   AF-A0A931X9G2-F1
#
_cell.length_a   1.000
_cell.length_b   1.000
_cell.length_c   1.000
_cell.angle_alpha   90.00
_cell.angle_beta   90.00
_cell.angle_gamma   90.00
#
_symmetry.space_group_name_H-M   'P 1'
#
loop_
_entity.id
_entity.type
_entity.pdbx_description
1 polymer ?
#
loop_
_entity_poly.entity_id
_entity_poly.type
_entity_poly.pdbx_seq_one_letter_code
_entity_poly.pdbx_strand_id
1 'polypeptide(L)'
;MRCKELEPLAVPFVDGELADADGADVRAHLAACPPCRTRIDAERAAREAVCAAREGMREGAPPALRARCARLCRGRHSRRWISLTLAAAASLLAALIWFGGTDAGTPVLAAQLTLDHVKCSKMNGARVSGSPVQLAAYWRERYGWPIRVPAAMNDRVSLAGVRRCDSSEGGTAHIMYRIDGRPLSLFIARDGGRTPRIFDVFGHEAIVWSSDDRTYVLVGREPRQEMEALAAIIRKDLPLQ
;
A
#
# COMPACT_ATOMS: atom_id res chain seq x y z
N MET A 1 -10.00 -36.72 -12.74
CA MET A 1 -9.42 -36.19 -11.48
C MET A 1 -10.44 -36.19 -10.35
N ARG A 2 -9.94 -36.21 -9.11
CA ARG A 2 -10.69 -36.02 -7.86
C ARG A 2 -10.65 -34.55 -7.42
N CYS A 3 -11.58 -34.13 -6.56
CA CYS A 3 -11.66 -32.74 -6.08
C CYS A 3 -10.36 -32.24 -5.43
N LYS A 4 -9.62 -33.11 -4.71
CA LYS A 4 -8.32 -32.75 -4.07
C LYS A 4 -7.21 -32.49 -5.10
N GLU A 5 -7.28 -33.13 -6.27
CA GLU A 5 -6.31 -32.96 -7.36
C GLU A 5 -6.57 -31.67 -8.15
N LEU A 6 -7.81 -31.16 -8.14
CA LEU A 6 -8.17 -29.86 -8.73
C LEU A 6 -7.58 -28.68 -7.94
N GLU A 7 -7.44 -28.81 -6.63
CA GLU A 7 -7.07 -27.70 -5.73
C GLU A 7 -5.80 -26.95 -6.12
N PRO A 8 -4.65 -27.60 -6.39
CA PRO A 8 -3.45 -26.90 -6.85
C PRO A 8 -3.59 -26.33 -8.28
N LEU A 9 -4.51 -26.85 -9.09
CA LEU A 9 -4.73 -26.44 -10.48
C LEU A 9 -5.77 -25.31 -10.61
N ALA A 10 -6.52 -25.01 -9.55
CA ALA A 10 -7.63 -24.06 -9.57
C ALA A 10 -7.18 -22.64 -9.97
N VAL A 11 -6.14 -22.11 -9.31
CA VAL A 11 -5.63 -20.76 -9.58
C VAL A 11 -5.03 -20.66 -11.00
N PRO A 12 -4.08 -21.54 -11.40
CA PRO A 12 -3.57 -21.53 -12.78
C PRO A 12 -4.66 -21.69 -13.85
N PHE A 13 -5.70 -22.50 -13.59
CA PHE A 13 -6.83 -22.65 -14.50
C PHE A 13 -7.64 -21.35 -14.63
N VAL A 14 -7.93 -20.70 -13.50
CA VAL A 14 -8.66 -19.43 -13.47
C VAL A 14 -7.85 -18.32 -14.13
N ASP A 15 -6.52 -18.34 -13.99
CA ASP A 15 -5.61 -17.38 -14.61
C ASP A 15 -5.36 -17.62 -16.11
N GLY A 16 -5.67 -18.83 -16.60
CA GLY A 16 -5.42 -19.22 -17.99
C GLY A 16 -3.97 -19.64 -18.25
N GLU A 17 -3.27 -20.07 -17.20
CA GLU A 17 -1.85 -20.45 -17.22
C GLU A 17 -1.63 -21.96 -17.32
N LEU A 18 -2.70 -22.77 -17.31
CA LEU A 18 -2.60 -24.21 -17.53
C LEU A 18 -2.34 -24.56 -18.99
N ALA A 19 -1.52 -25.59 -19.20
CA ALA A 19 -1.39 -26.23 -20.50
C ALA A 19 -2.75 -26.83 -20.95
N ASP A 20 -2.95 -26.92 -22.27
CA ASP A 20 -4.24 -27.32 -22.85
C ASP A 20 -4.75 -28.68 -22.35
N ALA A 21 -3.83 -29.64 -22.13
CA ALA A 21 -4.14 -30.97 -21.61
C ALA A 21 -4.69 -30.92 -20.17
N ASP A 22 -3.98 -30.24 -19.26
CA ASP A 22 -4.42 -30.07 -17.87
C ASP A 22 -5.73 -29.25 -17.80
N GLY A 23 -5.89 -28.26 -18.68
CA GLY A 23 -7.11 -27.49 -18.80
C GLY A 23 -8.32 -28.32 -19.25
N ALA A 24 -8.13 -29.31 -20.11
CA ALA A 24 -9.20 -30.20 -20.56
C ALA A 24 -9.69 -31.10 -19.41
N ASP A 25 -8.76 -31.65 -18.63
CA ASP A 25 -9.08 -32.47 -17.46
C ASP A 25 -9.87 -31.66 -16.42
N VAL A 26 -9.46 -30.40 -16.17
CA VAL A 26 -10.16 -29.51 -15.24
C VAL A 26 -11.58 -29.23 -15.74
N ARG A 27 -11.75 -28.89 -17.03
CA ARG A 27 -13.08 -28.66 -17.62
C ARG A 27 -13.98 -29.89 -17.50
N ALA A 28 -13.44 -31.09 -17.76
CA ALA A 28 -14.18 -32.34 -17.61
C ALA A 28 -14.65 -32.57 -16.16
N HIS A 29 -13.80 -32.26 -15.18
CA HIS A 29 -14.18 -32.35 -13.77
C HIS A 29 -15.26 -31.34 -13.37
N LEU A 30 -15.17 -30.08 -13.82
CA LEU A 30 -16.15 -29.04 -13.50
C LEU A 30 -17.53 -29.31 -14.13
N ALA A 31 -17.58 -30.02 -15.26
CA ALA A 31 -18.83 -30.51 -15.84
C ALA A 31 -19.51 -31.56 -14.92
N ALA A 32 -18.71 -32.43 -14.29
CA ALA A 32 -19.19 -33.53 -13.46
C ALA A 32 -19.39 -33.18 -11.96
N CYS A 33 -18.79 -32.09 -11.46
CA CYS A 33 -18.75 -31.76 -10.03
C CYS A 33 -19.29 -30.34 -9.74
N PRO A 34 -20.59 -30.19 -9.41
CA PRO A 34 -21.19 -28.89 -9.11
C PRO A 34 -20.51 -28.10 -7.99
N PRO A 35 -20.07 -28.70 -6.86
CA PRO A 35 -19.39 -27.95 -5.80
C PRO A 35 -18.07 -27.32 -6.26
N CYS A 36 -17.27 -28.05 -7.05
CA CYS A 36 -16.01 -27.53 -7.58
C CYS A 36 -16.26 -26.45 -8.63
N ARG A 37 -17.32 -26.57 -9.43
CA ARG A 37 -17.76 -25.53 -10.37
C ARG A 37 -18.09 -24.23 -9.64
N THR A 38 -18.94 -24.27 -8.61
CA THR A 38 -19.28 -23.09 -7.80
C THR A 38 -18.03 -22.42 -7.21
N ARG A 39 -17.06 -23.21 -6.73
CA ARG A 39 -15.79 -22.67 -6.21
C ARG A 39 -15.01 -21.93 -7.30
N ILE A 40 -14.83 -22.54 -8.47
CA ILE A 40 -14.09 -21.93 -9.59
C ILE A 40 -14.83 -20.70 -10.14
N ASP A 41 -16.16 -20.71 -10.18
CA ASP A 41 -16.96 -19.56 -10.60
C ASP A 41 -16.79 -18.37 -9.64
N ALA A 42 -16.70 -18.63 -8.33
CA ALA A 42 -16.40 -17.60 -7.33
C ALA A 42 -15.01 -16.98 -7.53
N GLU A 43 -13.99 -17.82 -7.80
CA GLU A 43 -12.62 -17.35 -8.10
C GLU A 43 -12.59 -16.52 -9.41
N ARG A 44 -13.31 -16.96 -10.45
CA ARG A 44 -13.44 -16.20 -11.71
C ARG A 44 -14.12 -14.86 -11.49
N ALA A 45 -15.22 -14.82 -10.74
CA ALA A 45 -15.93 -13.59 -10.42
C ALA A 45 -15.03 -12.61 -9.64
N ALA A 46 -14.22 -13.11 -8.70
CA ALA A 46 -13.23 -12.30 -8.00
C ALA A 46 -12.15 -11.74 -8.95
N ARG A 47 -11.61 -12.57 -9.86
CA ARG A 47 -10.66 -12.14 -10.89
C ARG A 47 -11.26 -11.08 -11.79
N GLU A 48 -12.49 -11.29 -12.27
CA GLU A 48 -13.22 -10.34 -13.13
C GLU A 48 -13.43 -9.00 -12.43
N ALA A 49 -13.80 -8.99 -11.15
CA ALA A 49 -13.95 -7.76 -10.37
C ALA A 49 -12.61 -6.99 -10.27
N VAL A 50 -11.49 -7.69 -10.05
CA VAL A 50 -10.15 -7.09 -10.03
C VAL A 50 -9.75 -6.55 -11.41
N CYS A 51 -10.01 -7.32 -12.48
CA CYS A 51 -9.73 -6.92 -13.85
C CYS A 51 -10.57 -5.71 -14.29
N ALA A 52 -11.86 -5.66 -13.92
CA ALA A 52 -12.73 -4.52 -14.20
C ALA A 52 -12.26 -3.25 -13.48
N ALA A 53 -11.78 -3.40 -12.24
CA ALA A 53 -11.21 -2.29 -11.48
C ALA A 53 -9.82 -1.84 -12.00
N ARG A 54 -9.16 -2.62 -12.89
CA ARG A 54 -7.79 -2.37 -13.36
C ARG A 54 -7.60 -0.98 -13.97
N GLU A 55 -8.50 -0.56 -14.85
CA GLU A 55 -8.38 0.75 -15.50
C GLU A 55 -8.54 1.88 -14.49
N GLY A 56 -9.47 1.72 -13.54
CA GLY A 56 -9.60 2.60 -12.39
C GLY A 56 -8.36 2.60 -11.50
N MET A 57 -7.61 1.50 -11.39
CA MET A 57 -6.40 1.40 -10.57
C MET A 57 -5.12 1.87 -11.27
N ARG A 58 -5.16 2.16 -12.58
CA ARG A 58 -4.00 2.65 -13.33
C ARG A 58 -3.72 4.11 -12.98
N GLU A 59 -3.01 4.31 -11.89
CA GLU A 59 -2.30 5.57 -11.68
C GLU A 59 -0.95 5.49 -12.38
N GLY A 60 -0.71 6.44 -13.27
CA GLY A 60 0.54 6.50 -14.01
C GLY A 60 1.70 6.69 -13.05
N ALA A 61 2.68 5.78 -13.09
CA ALA A 61 3.96 6.01 -12.42
C ALA A 61 4.50 7.40 -12.80
N PRO A 62 4.96 8.21 -11.83
CA PRO A 62 5.46 9.55 -12.10
C PRO A 62 6.53 9.51 -13.22
N PRO A 63 6.56 10.49 -14.14
CA PRO A 63 7.55 10.53 -15.21
C PRO A 63 9.00 10.37 -14.72
N ALA A 64 9.30 10.94 -13.54
CA ALA A 64 10.59 10.80 -12.88
C ALA A 64 10.93 9.34 -12.51
N LEU A 65 9.95 8.57 -12.03
CA LEU A 65 10.14 7.16 -11.69
C LEU A 65 10.35 6.31 -12.94
N ARG A 66 9.56 6.53 -14.00
CA ARG A 66 9.74 5.84 -15.29
C ARG A 66 11.14 6.10 -15.87
N ALA A 67 11.60 7.34 -15.80
CA ALA A 67 12.94 7.71 -16.26
C ALA A 67 14.05 7.05 -15.43
N ARG A 68 13.88 6.92 -14.10
CA ARG A 68 14.83 6.22 -13.22
C ARG A 68 14.90 4.72 -13.53
N CYS A 69 13.75 4.04 -13.64
CA CYS A 69 13.71 2.63 -13.99
C CYS A 69 14.34 2.36 -15.37
N ALA A 70 14.03 3.19 -16.37
CA ALA A 70 14.63 3.09 -17.69
C ALA A 70 16.16 3.23 -17.66
N ARG A 71 16.72 4.10 -16.80
CA ARG A 71 18.18 4.24 -16.62
C ARG A 71 18.80 3.01 -15.96
N LEU A 72 18.17 2.44 -14.94
CA LEU A 72 18.66 1.25 -14.25
C LEU A 72 18.69 0.02 -15.18
N CYS A 73 17.68 -0.12 -16.05
CA CYS A 73 17.66 -1.20 -17.06
C CYS A 73 18.71 -1.00 -18.16
N ARG A 74 19.06 0.25 -18.51
CA ARG A 74 20.09 0.58 -19.50
C ARG A 74 21.53 0.41 -18.98
N GLY A 75 21.73 0.36 -17.67
CA GLY A 75 23.05 0.28 -17.03
C GLY A 75 23.70 -1.11 -17.00
N ARG A 76 23.11 -2.13 -17.63
CA ARG A 76 23.62 -3.51 -17.55
C ARG A 76 24.39 -3.92 -18.79
N HIS A 77 25.60 -3.37 -18.97
CA HIS A 77 26.70 -4.05 -19.66
C HIS A 77 28.08 -3.39 -19.40
N SER A 78 28.91 -4.04 -18.58
CA SER A 78 30.35 -4.28 -18.83
C SER A 78 30.97 -4.96 -17.59
N ARG A 79 31.25 -6.26 -17.71
CA ARG A 79 31.88 -7.11 -16.68
C ARG A 79 33.37 -6.79 -16.40
N ARG A 80 33.93 -5.72 -16.98
CA ARG A 80 35.38 -5.46 -17.01
C ARG A 80 35.91 -4.42 -15.99
N TRP A 81 35.07 -3.90 -15.10
CA TRP A 81 35.48 -2.86 -14.13
C TRP A 81 35.49 -3.33 -12.66
N ILE A 82 35.24 -4.62 -12.43
CA ILE A 82 34.97 -5.19 -11.09
C ILE A 82 36.15 -5.00 -10.11
N SER A 83 37.39 -4.91 -10.59
CA SER A 83 38.58 -4.85 -9.73
C SER A 83 38.89 -3.45 -9.16
N LEU A 84 38.54 -2.37 -9.86
CA LEU A 84 38.80 -0.99 -9.41
C LEU A 84 37.61 -0.36 -8.68
N THR A 85 36.41 -0.94 -8.81
CA THR A 85 35.19 -0.45 -8.16
C THR A 85 35.04 -0.87 -6.70
N LEU A 86 35.69 -1.94 -6.24
CA LEU A 86 35.49 -2.48 -4.89
C LEU A 86 36.00 -1.56 -3.78
N ALA A 87 37.16 -0.94 -3.95
CA ALA A 87 37.72 -0.01 -2.95
C ALA A 87 36.93 1.30 -2.88
N ALA A 88 36.57 1.89 -4.03
CA ALA A 88 35.73 3.08 -4.09
C ALA A 88 34.30 2.81 -3.59
N ALA A 89 33.74 1.63 -3.88
CA ALA A 89 32.44 1.20 -3.35
C ALA A 89 32.48 0.98 -1.83
N ALA A 90 33.57 0.45 -1.28
CA ALA A 90 33.73 0.30 0.17
C ALA A 90 33.82 1.67 0.87
N SER A 91 34.53 2.64 0.30
CA SER A 91 34.57 4.02 0.83
C SER A 91 33.23 4.75 0.69
N LEU A 92 32.51 4.57 -0.42
CA LEU A 92 31.16 5.10 -0.58
C LEU A 92 30.14 4.40 0.32
N LEU A 93 30.26 3.09 0.56
CA LEU A 93 29.43 2.35 1.51
C LEU A 93 29.72 2.81 2.93
N ALA A 94 30.99 2.95 3.32
CA ALA A 94 31.36 3.48 4.62
C ALA A 94 30.84 4.91 4.80
N ALA A 95 30.93 5.77 3.78
CA ALA A 95 30.35 7.10 3.80
C ALA A 95 28.81 7.08 3.80
N LEU A 96 28.14 6.16 3.11
CA LEU A 96 26.69 5.97 3.20
C LEU A 96 26.25 5.38 4.54
N ILE A 97 27.09 4.62 5.23
CA ILE A 97 26.79 4.07 6.54
C ILE A 97 27.02 5.13 7.63
N TRP A 98 28.05 5.97 7.46
CA TRP A 98 28.41 7.03 8.41
C TRP A 98 27.63 8.34 8.23
N PHE A 99 27.42 8.80 6.98
CA PHE A 99 26.62 9.99 6.66
C PHE A 99 25.19 9.65 6.25
N GLY A 100 24.95 8.44 5.77
CA GLY A 100 23.60 7.99 5.44
C GLY A 100 22.93 7.35 6.64
N GLY A 101 22.60 8.18 7.65
CA GLY A 101 21.41 7.93 8.46
C GLY A 101 20.20 7.97 7.52
N THR A 102 19.96 6.87 6.81
CA THR A 102 19.13 6.90 5.61
C THR A 102 17.77 6.31 5.88
N ASP A 103 16.83 7.23 6.01
CA ASP A 103 15.42 7.17 5.60
C ASP A 103 15.22 6.61 4.16
N ALA A 104 16.10 5.76 3.62
CA ALA A 104 16.02 5.22 2.26
C ALA A 104 14.72 4.44 2.00
N GLY A 105 14.11 3.90 3.06
CA GLY A 105 12.79 3.27 3.01
C GLY A 105 11.63 4.26 2.91
N THR A 106 11.81 5.53 3.28
CA THR A 106 10.71 6.51 3.39
C THR A 106 10.02 6.82 2.05
N PRO A 107 10.74 7.00 0.92
CA PRO A 107 10.10 7.11 -0.38
C PRO A 107 9.36 5.85 -0.83
N VAL A 108 9.87 4.66 -0.46
CA VAL A 108 9.23 3.37 -0.78
C VAL A 108 7.95 3.20 0.03
N LEU A 109 8.00 3.51 1.33
CA LEU A 109 6.85 3.52 2.23
C LEU A 109 5.79 4.51 1.73
N ALA A 110 6.17 5.74 1.39
CA ALA A 110 5.25 6.74 0.85
C ALA A 110 4.58 6.24 -0.45
N ALA A 111 5.34 5.62 -1.35
CA ALA A 111 4.78 5.05 -2.57
C ALA A 111 3.83 3.88 -2.31
N GLN A 112 4.19 2.96 -1.41
CA GLN A 112 3.35 1.83 -1.04
C GLN A 112 2.04 2.28 -0.41
N LEU A 113 2.09 3.18 0.59
CA LEU A 113 0.89 3.66 1.27
C LEU A 113 0.02 4.53 0.37
N THR A 114 0.61 5.20 -0.62
CA THR A 114 -0.18 5.87 -1.68
C THR A 114 -0.91 4.84 -2.56
N LEU A 115 -0.28 3.73 -2.92
CA LEU A 115 -0.99 2.65 -3.64
C LEU A 115 -2.09 2.02 -2.78
N ASP A 116 -1.85 1.83 -1.48
CA ASP A 116 -2.88 1.33 -0.56
C ASP A 116 -4.04 2.32 -0.41
N HIS A 117 -3.78 3.63 -0.41
CA HIS A 117 -4.81 4.67 -0.45
C HIS A 117 -5.72 4.51 -1.67
N VAL A 118 -5.14 4.34 -2.86
CA VAL A 118 -5.88 4.17 -4.13
C VAL A 118 -6.67 2.86 -4.13
N LYS A 119 -6.01 1.76 -3.73
CA LYS A 119 -6.60 0.43 -3.65
C LYS A 119 -7.79 0.40 -2.70
N CYS A 120 -7.60 0.90 -1.48
CA CYS A 120 -8.61 0.82 -0.43
C CYS A 120 -9.76 1.79 -0.66
N SER A 121 -9.50 2.98 -1.21
CA SER A 121 -10.55 3.95 -1.53
C SER A 121 -11.48 3.45 -2.65
N LYS A 122 -10.96 2.69 -3.63
CA LYS A 122 -11.76 2.21 -4.78
C LYS A 122 -12.46 0.89 -4.54
N MET A 123 -11.82 -0.07 -3.86
CA MET A 123 -12.34 -1.45 -3.82
C MET A 123 -12.94 -1.85 -2.48
N ASN A 124 -12.44 -1.32 -1.36
CA ASN A 124 -12.69 -1.98 -0.07
C ASN A 124 -13.06 -1.05 1.08
N GLY A 125 -13.33 0.23 0.82
CA GLY A 125 -13.90 1.22 1.75
C GLY A 125 -13.34 1.23 3.18
N ALA A 126 -14.05 1.92 4.07
CA ALA A 126 -13.88 1.73 5.50
C ALA A 126 -14.52 0.39 5.91
N ARG A 127 -13.83 -0.41 6.73
CA ARG A 127 -14.35 -1.70 7.20
C ARG A 127 -15.19 -1.58 8.46
N VAL A 128 -14.86 -0.58 9.29
CA VAL A 128 -15.57 -0.21 10.51
C VAL A 128 -15.73 1.29 10.54
N SER A 129 -16.95 1.75 10.73
CA SER A 129 -17.32 3.17 10.88
C SER A 129 -17.83 3.41 12.31
N GLY A 130 -17.62 4.61 12.83
CA GLY A 130 -17.99 4.97 14.20
C GLY A 130 -17.31 6.25 14.64
N SER A 131 -17.51 6.64 15.90
CA SER A 131 -16.82 7.78 16.48
C SER A 131 -15.31 7.51 16.60
N PRO A 132 -14.46 8.57 16.65
CA PRO A 132 -13.02 8.40 16.86
C PRO A 132 -12.66 7.50 18.05
N VAL A 133 -13.40 7.64 19.15
CA VAL A 133 -13.21 6.84 20.39
C VAL A 133 -13.58 5.38 20.15
N GLN A 134 -14.68 5.09 19.47
CA GLN A 134 -15.10 3.72 19.15
C GLN A 134 -14.08 3.03 18.24
N LEU A 135 -13.58 3.75 17.22
CA LEU A 135 -12.59 3.19 16.30
C LEU A 135 -11.24 2.92 16.98
N ALA A 136 -10.79 3.81 17.86
CA ALA A 136 -9.58 3.60 18.65
C ALA A 136 -9.72 2.40 19.61
N ALA A 137 -10.87 2.25 20.27
CA ALA A 137 -11.17 1.12 21.14
C ALA A 137 -11.20 -0.20 20.36
N TYR A 138 -11.94 -0.24 19.25
CA TYR A 138 -12.01 -1.39 18.33
C TYR A 138 -10.61 -1.81 17.87
N TRP A 139 -9.78 -0.85 17.45
CA TRP A 139 -8.44 -1.13 16.96
C TRP A 139 -7.57 -1.77 18.04
N ARG A 140 -7.60 -1.22 19.25
CA ARG A 140 -6.83 -1.73 20.38
C ARG A 140 -7.26 -3.15 20.74
N GLU A 141 -8.57 -3.40 20.81
CA GLU A 141 -9.11 -4.73 21.12
C GLU A 141 -8.73 -5.76 20.05
N ARG A 142 -8.85 -5.40 18.77
CA ARG A 142 -8.62 -6.33 17.67
C ARG A 142 -7.15 -6.59 17.37
N TYR A 143 -6.29 -5.57 17.52
CA TYR A 143 -4.90 -5.63 17.05
C TYR A 143 -3.86 -5.48 18.16
N GLY A 144 -4.26 -5.20 19.40
CA GLY A 144 -3.38 -5.26 20.58
C GLY A 144 -2.44 -4.06 20.74
N TRP A 145 -2.63 -2.96 20.00
CA TRP A 145 -1.89 -1.72 20.19
C TRP A 145 -2.80 -0.51 20.00
N PRO A 146 -2.62 0.57 20.78
CA PRO A 146 -3.50 1.73 20.70
C PRO A 146 -3.19 2.57 19.45
N ILE A 147 -4.20 3.23 18.88
CA ILE A 147 -4.03 4.33 17.91
C ILE A 147 -4.83 5.53 18.39
N ARG A 148 -4.44 6.74 17.96
CA ARG A 148 -5.33 7.90 18.00
C ARG A 148 -5.99 8.07 16.65
N VAL A 149 -7.29 8.31 16.68
CA VAL A 149 -8.07 8.69 15.51
C VAL A 149 -8.36 10.18 15.66
N PRO A 150 -7.70 11.07 14.89
CA PRO A 150 -8.06 12.48 14.87
C PRO A 150 -9.54 12.65 14.53
N ALA A 151 -10.23 13.52 15.27
CA ALA A 151 -11.61 13.86 14.98
C ALA A 151 -11.72 14.66 13.67
N ALA A 152 -12.91 15.16 13.33
CA ALA A 152 -13.07 16.05 12.18
C ALA A 152 -12.09 17.24 12.31
N MET A 153 -11.18 17.38 11.35
CA MET A 153 -10.11 18.39 11.36
C MET A 153 -10.66 19.78 11.05
N ASN A 154 -11.72 19.83 10.25
CA ASN A 154 -12.52 21.00 9.86
C ASN A 154 -13.85 20.52 9.26
N ASP A 155 -14.73 21.45 8.88
CA ASP A 155 -16.06 21.14 8.34
C ASP A 155 -16.06 20.41 6.99
N ARG A 156 -14.93 20.43 6.27
CA ARG A 156 -14.76 19.76 4.98
C ARG A 156 -14.32 18.30 5.14
N VAL A 157 -13.75 17.94 6.29
CA VAL A 157 -13.13 16.63 6.55
C VAL A 157 -14.02 15.79 7.45
N SER A 158 -14.55 14.71 6.89
CA SER A 158 -15.39 13.73 7.61
C SER A 158 -14.66 12.41 7.80
N LEU A 159 -14.83 11.77 8.96
CA LEU A 159 -14.27 10.46 9.27
C LEU A 159 -15.14 9.36 8.65
N ALA A 160 -14.54 8.54 7.78
CA ALA A 160 -15.23 7.41 7.16
C ALA A 160 -15.06 6.11 7.97
N GLY A 161 -13.89 5.90 8.57
CA GLY A 161 -13.64 4.74 9.43
C GLY A 161 -12.17 4.30 9.48
N VAL A 162 -11.94 3.06 9.92
CA VAL A 162 -10.60 2.47 10.03
C VAL A 162 -10.53 1.08 9.40
N ARG A 163 -9.33 0.71 8.94
CA ARG A 163 -8.99 -0.63 8.47
C ARG A 163 -7.52 -0.93 8.72
N ARG A 164 -7.15 -2.20 8.66
CA ARG A 164 -5.76 -2.64 8.62
C ARG A 164 -5.31 -2.82 7.17
N CYS A 165 -4.13 -2.32 6.85
CA CYS A 165 -3.41 -2.56 5.61
C CYS A 165 -2.08 -3.23 5.93
N ASP A 166 -1.72 -4.28 5.21
CA ASP A 166 -0.42 -4.93 5.40
C ASP A 166 0.60 -4.21 4.52
N SER A 167 1.64 -3.64 5.15
CA SER A 167 2.78 -3.04 4.47
C SER A 167 3.99 -3.96 4.52
N SER A 168 5.04 -3.66 3.73
CA SER A 168 6.29 -4.44 3.75
C SER A 168 6.99 -4.40 5.11
N GLU A 169 6.67 -3.42 5.95
CA GLU A 169 7.26 -3.20 7.28
C GLU A 169 6.31 -3.63 8.42
N GLY A 170 5.14 -4.21 8.10
CA GLY A 170 4.19 -4.75 9.07
C GLY A 170 2.75 -4.25 8.88
N GLY A 171 1.88 -4.54 9.85
CA GLY A 171 0.49 -4.08 9.81
C GLY A 171 0.37 -2.59 10.11
N THR A 172 -0.24 -1.82 9.21
CA THR A 172 -0.53 -0.39 9.37
C THR A 172 -2.01 -0.16 9.68
N ALA A 173 -2.28 0.81 10.55
CA ALA A 173 -3.62 1.37 10.68
C ALA A 173 -3.85 2.35 9.55
N HIS A 174 -4.93 2.17 8.81
CA HIS A 174 -5.38 3.08 7.77
C HIS A 174 -6.70 3.71 8.22
N ILE A 175 -6.61 4.96 8.65
CA ILE A 175 -7.76 5.78 9.00
C ILE A 175 -8.19 6.52 7.73
N MET A 176 -9.46 6.36 7.38
CA MET A 176 -10.03 6.88 6.16
C MET A 176 -10.90 8.09 6.48
N TYR A 177 -10.62 9.18 5.78
CA TYR A 177 -11.39 10.43 5.82
C TYR A 177 -11.94 10.74 4.42
N ARG A 178 -12.90 11.67 4.35
CA ARG A 178 -13.31 12.31 3.10
C ARG A 178 -13.19 13.82 3.24
N ILE A 179 -12.48 14.45 2.31
CA ILE A 179 -12.42 15.90 2.16
C ILE A 179 -13.26 16.30 0.95
N ASP A 180 -14.36 17.03 1.17
CA ASP A 180 -15.36 17.35 0.14
C ASP A 180 -15.76 16.11 -0.70
N GLY A 181 -15.96 14.98 -0.03
CA GLY A 181 -16.31 13.70 -0.67
C GLY A 181 -15.15 12.94 -1.32
N ARG A 182 -13.97 13.55 -1.49
CA ARG A 182 -12.75 12.90 -2.02
C ARG A 182 -11.99 12.14 -0.94
N PRO A 183 -11.34 11.00 -1.24
CA PRO A 183 -10.60 10.23 -0.25
C PRO A 183 -9.41 11.00 0.33
N LEU A 184 -9.28 10.98 1.65
CA LEU A 184 -8.10 11.42 2.41
C LEU A 184 -7.71 10.27 3.36
N SER A 185 -6.43 10.00 3.55
CA SER A 185 -5.99 8.83 4.33
C SER A 185 -4.86 9.16 5.27
N LEU A 186 -5.00 8.74 6.52
CA LEU A 186 -3.94 8.78 7.51
C LEU A 186 -3.51 7.34 7.83
N PHE A 187 -2.28 7.01 7.50
CA PHE A 187 -1.66 5.75 7.88
C PHE A 187 -0.84 5.93 9.15
N ILE A 188 -0.88 4.92 10.02
CA ILE A 188 -0.06 4.85 11.24
C ILE A 188 0.66 3.50 11.23
N ALA A 189 1.99 3.55 11.18
CA ALA A 189 2.88 2.40 11.26
C ALA A 189 3.56 2.35 12.65
N ARG A 190 3.97 1.14 13.06
CA ARG A 190 4.63 0.88 14.35
C ARG A 190 6.16 0.93 14.23
N ASP A 191 6.66 1.89 13.46
CA ASP A 191 8.06 2.21 13.28
C ASP A 191 8.28 3.70 13.56
N GLY A 192 9.49 4.11 13.96
CA GLY A 192 9.78 5.50 14.33
C GLY A 192 10.99 6.07 13.61
N GLY A 193 11.37 7.29 13.99
CA GLY A 193 12.65 7.88 13.59
C GLY A 193 12.73 8.44 12.17
N ARG A 194 11.61 8.57 11.46
CA ARG A 194 11.60 9.15 10.11
C ARG A 194 11.54 10.67 10.15
N THR A 195 12.37 11.29 9.31
CA THR A 195 12.35 12.74 9.15
C THR A 195 11.08 13.21 8.43
N PRO A 196 10.47 14.34 8.82
CA PRO A 196 9.34 14.89 8.09
C PRO A 196 9.68 15.17 6.63
N ARG A 197 8.91 14.59 5.71
CA ARG A 197 9.12 14.68 4.25
C ARG A 197 7.78 14.70 3.53
N ILE A 198 7.77 15.32 2.36
CA ILE A 198 6.61 15.33 1.48
C ILE A 198 7.03 14.72 0.14
N PHE A 199 6.17 13.87 -0.40
CA PHE A 199 6.37 13.21 -1.68
C PHE A 199 5.17 13.44 -2.58
N ASP A 200 5.43 13.78 -3.84
CA ASP A 200 4.44 13.61 -4.91
C ASP A 200 4.59 12.18 -5.44
N VAL A 201 3.57 11.37 -5.23
CA VAL A 201 3.53 9.98 -5.70
C VAL A 201 2.19 9.70 -6.33
N PHE A 202 2.18 9.22 -7.57
CA PHE A 202 0.95 8.87 -8.29
C PHE A 202 -0.09 10.01 -8.35
N GLY A 203 0.34 11.27 -8.34
CA GLY A 203 -0.55 12.44 -8.32
C GLY A 203 -1.22 12.70 -6.96
N HIS A 204 -0.64 12.18 -5.89
CA HIS A 204 -1.03 12.44 -4.50
C HIS A 204 0.13 13.06 -3.75
N GLU A 205 -0.19 13.95 -2.82
CA GLU A 205 0.74 14.40 -1.80
C GLU A 205 0.73 13.39 -0.66
N ALA A 206 1.90 12.83 -0.36
CA ALA A 206 2.15 11.93 0.76
C ALA A 206 3.08 12.62 1.76
N ILE A 207 2.53 13.07 2.88
CA ILE A 207 3.28 13.73 3.96
C ILE A 207 3.63 12.68 5.01
N VAL A 208 4.93 12.42 5.18
CA VAL A 208 5.47 11.49 6.18
C VAL A 208 6.03 12.27 7.36
N TRP A 209 5.77 11.81 8.58
CA TRP A 209 6.45 12.28 9.79
C TRP A 209 6.42 11.19 10.87
N SER A 210 7.27 11.31 11.88
CA SER A 210 7.22 10.44 13.06
C SER A 210 6.87 11.20 14.35
N SER A 211 6.21 10.50 15.27
CA SER A 211 5.89 10.93 16.65
C SER A 211 5.67 9.68 17.51
N ASP A 212 6.22 9.63 18.73
CA ASP A 212 6.10 8.51 19.68
C ASP A 212 6.37 7.12 19.06
N ASP A 213 7.53 6.95 18.43
CA ASP A 213 7.95 5.71 17.74
C ASP A 213 6.94 5.18 16.71
N ARG A 214 6.14 6.09 16.14
CA ARG A 214 5.19 5.80 15.07
C ARG A 214 5.46 6.70 13.88
N THR A 215 5.30 6.14 12.70
CA THR A 215 5.31 6.87 11.44
C THR A 215 3.88 7.11 11.03
N TYR A 216 3.61 8.35 10.69
CA TYR A 216 2.35 8.81 10.15
C TYR A 216 2.55 9.18 8.69
N VAL A 217 1.62 8.74 7.83
CA VAL A 217 1.62 9.14 6.42
C VAL A 217 0.24 9.63 6.06
N LEU A 218 0.13 10.93 5.77
CA LEU A 218 -1.10 11.56 5.28
C LEU A 218 -1.06 11.57 3.76
N VAL A 219 -2.05 10.97 3.10
CA VAL A 219 -2.15 10.84 1.65
C VAL A 219 -3.47 11.43 1.16
N GLY A 220 -3.40 12.30 0.15
CA GLY A 220 -4.55 12.91 -0.50
C GLY A 220 -4.17 13.60 -1.81
N ARG A 221 -5.18 14.05 -2.56
CA ARG A 221 -5.00 14.77 -3.83
C ARG A 221 -5.16 16.29 -3.71
N GLU A 222 -5.35 16.78 -2.49
CA GLU A 222 -5.51 18.22 -2.26
C GLU A 222 -4.17 18.95 -2.47
N PRO A 223 -4.20 20.26 -2.77
CA PRO A 223 -3.00 21.05 -2.94
C PRO A 223 -2.06 20.93 -1.73
N ARG A 224 -0.74 20.95 -1.97
CA ARG A 224 0.27 20.76 -0.93
C ARG A 224 0.03 21.63 0.32
N GLN A 225 -0.31 22.89 0.13
CA GLN A 225 -0.56 23.82 1.24
C GLN A 225 -1.71 23.36 2.14
N GLU A 226 -2.78 22.80 1.55
CA GLU A 226 -3.92 22.27 2.29
C GLU A 226 -3.55 20.97 3.01
N MET A 227 -2.80 20.08 2.35
CA MET A 227 -2.29 18.85 2.96
C MET A 227 -1.35 19.14 4.14
N GLU A 228 -0.47 20.14 4.03
CA GLU A 228 0.41 20.59 5.11
C GLU A 228 -0.38 21.15 6.29
N ALA A 229 -1.44 21.93 6.04
CA ALA A 229 -2.32 22.46 7.07
C ALA A 229 -3.04 21.33 7.82
N LEU A 230 -3.57 20.33 7.11
CA LEU A 230 -4.20 19.15 7.72
C LEU A 230 -3.20 18.33 8.53
N ALA A 231 -1.99 18.10 8.02
CA ALA A 231 -0.94 17.42 8.75
C ALA A 231 -0.54 18.17 10.02
N ALA A 232 -0.50 19.51 9.98
CA ALA A 232 -0.22 20.34 11.15
C ALA A 232 -1.32 20.24 12.21
N ILE A 233 -2.59 20.18 11.83
CA ILE A 233 -3.72 19.95 12.76
C ILE A 233 -3.57 18.58 13.42
N ILE A 234 -3.40 17.52 12.63
CA ILE A 234 -3.24 16.15 13.15
C ILE A 234 -2.07 16.06 14.13
N ARG A 235 -0.93 16.69 13.82
CA ARG A 235 0.25 16.69 14.69
C ARG A 235 -0.01 17.34 16.05
N LYS A 236 -0.89 18.36 16.12
CA LYS A 236 -1.27 19.00 17.39
C LYS A 236 -2.17 18.12 18.26
N ASP A 237 -2.94 17.23 17.65
CA ASP A 237 -3.81 16.27 18.35
C ASP A 237 -3.03 15.04 18.88
N LEU A 238 -1.80 14.83 18.38
CA LEU A 238 -0.83 13.91 18.94
C LEU A 238 -0.18 14.56 20.17
N PRO A 239 0.21 13.79 21.20
CA PRO A 239 0.80 14.39 22.40
C PRO A 239 2.11 15.12 22.02
N LEU A 240 2.34 16.25 22.66
CA LEU A 240 3.62 16.95 22.58
C LEU A 240 4.68 16.12 23.32
N GLN A 241 5.89 16.13 22.74
CA GLN A 241 7.12 15.57 23.28
C GLN A 241 7.36 15.93 24.76
#